data_AF-A0A918F8G8-F1
#
_entry.id   AF-A0A918F8G8-F1
#
_cell.length_a   1.000
_cell.length_b   1.000
_cell.length_c   1.000
_cell.angle_alpha   90.00
_cell.angle_beta   90.00
_cell.angle_gamma   90.00
#
_symmetry.space_group_name_H-M   'P 1'
#
loop_
_entity.id
_entity.type
_entity.pdbx_description
1 polymer ?
#
loop_
_entity_poly.entity_id
_entity_poly.type
_entity_poly.pdbx_seq_one_letter_code
_entity_poly.pdbx_strand_id
1 'polypeptide(L)'
;MLEEAVTRVGVEFVWCRNADPVPRADTGEMVPWSLPMPSVRADSLVRAAGHACIVATSALTGMRASELMELTVGCHRASSDDGTGLARHRLVSKVIKARRWGGEVDEWVVVEEVVRAIALAEQLTDATTGQLLFGPFQGFNSNGAMDWLRQWVASPAGKRLGLAPIPDEPIHPRRLRRTLAVEMGARPGGLFATKVHFKHLSVATSEGYAARPGGAQAGFHQEWKQAEAKEKLAQTVEAFRQFQQGQLPAGPGADALMATFRTVEEELDRNDPGPAKMVTDRQVELLLKKKAAALHLSAANYCWFEDPAKALCLKLAGAKSASAPLTGLCDSARCPQATHHLVHRPIWQTAADNGTALLSSPRIPAGEKTRLRAEQERSQHVLEEIDKASRKAK
;
A
#
# COMPACT_ATOMS: atom_id res chain seq x y z
N MET A 1 44.34 42.48 -0.85
CA MET A 1 44.52 41.11 -0.33
C MET A 1 43.37 40.64 0.58
N LEU A 2 43.12 41.24 1.76
CA LEU A 2 42.03 40.79 2.64
C LEU A 2 40.64 41.19 2.12
N GLU A 3 40.50 42.42 1.61
CA GLU A 3 39.26 42.90 0.98
C GLU A 3 38.93 42.12 -0.29
N GLU A 4 39.90 41.90 -1.18
CA GLU A 4 39.73 41.02 -2.35
C GLU A 4 39.37 39.58 -1.99
N ALA A 5 39.92 39.04 -0.90
CA ALA A 5 39.56 37.72 -0.42
C ALA A 5 38.09 37.71 0.05
N VAL A 6 37.65 38.71 0.83
CA VAL A 6 36.25 38.85 1.27
C VAL A 6 35.30 39.02 0.08
N THR A 7 35.67 39.80 -0.94
CA THR A 7 34.86 39.95 -2.16
C THR A 7 34.75 38.64 -2.94
N ARG A 8 35.81 37.83 -2.97
CA ARG A 8 35.85 36.57 -3.73
C ARG A 8 35.19 35.40 -3.00
N VAL A 9 35.35 35.31 -1.67
CA VAL A 9 34.88 34.15 -0.88
C VAL A 9 33.84 34.50 0.18
N GLY A 10 33.36 35.73 0.29
CA GLY A 10 32.33 36.14 1.25
C GLY A 10 32.73 36.03 2.73
N VAL A 11 31.92 36.62 3.62
CA VAL A 11 32.08 36.49 5.09
C VAL A 11 31.25 35.34 5.69
N GLU A 12 30.35 34.75 4.91
CA GLU A 12 29.51 33.66 5.37
C GLU A 12 30.26 32.33 5.44
N PHE A 13 29.71 31.37 6.18
CA PHE A 13 30.29 30.03 6.21
C PHE A 13 30.24 29.36 4.83
N VAL A 14 31.18 28.43 4.60
CA VAL A 14 31.39 27.80 3.28
C VAL A 14 30.30 26.77 2.95
N TRP A 15 29.88 25.96 3.93
CA TRP A 15 28.88 24.92 3.69
C TRP A 15 27.48 25.51 3.57
N CYS A 16 26.70 25.02 2.61
CA CYS A 16 25.32 25.45 2.36
C CYS A 16 25.15 26.94 2.04
N ARG A 17 26.21 27.63 1.59
CA ARG A 17 26.14 29.06 1.26
C ARG A 17 25.13 29.38 0.16
N ASN A 18 25.10 28.53 -0.87
CA ASN A 18 24.17 28.62 -2.00
C ASN A 18 23.27 27.37 -2.00
N ALA A 19 22.65 27.07 -0.87
CA ALA A 19 21.78 25.89 -0.74
C ALA A 19 20.58 26.01 -1.68
N ASP A 20 20.34 24.97 -2.48
CA ASP A 20 19.18 24.92 -3.38
C ASP A 20 17.86 25.10 -2.63
N PRO A 21 16.88 25.80 -3.22
CA PRO A 21 15.58 25.97 -2.61
C PRO A 21 14.78 24.66 -2.67
N VAL A 22 14.05 24.37 -1.59
CA VAL A 22 13.13 23.24 -1.44
C VAL A 22 11.77 23.74 -0.95
N PRO A 23 10.66 23.11 -1.33
CA PRO A 23 9.35 23.50 -0.84
C PRO A 23 9.25 23.22 0.66
N ARG A 24 8.79 24.20 1.44
CA ARG A 24 8.39 24.01 2.83
C ARG A 24 7.28 22.96 2.92
N ALA A 25 7.33 22.12 3.95
CA ALA A 25 6.37 21.04 4.13
C ALA A 25 4.95 21.53 4.51
N ASP A 26 4.83 22.71 5.14
CA ASP A 26 3.55 23.27 5.61
C ASP A 26 2.83 24.14 4.57
N THR A 27 3.59 24.88 3.76
CA THR A 27 3.10 25.98 2.93
C THR A 27 3.48 25.83 1.45
N GLY A 28 4.45 24.96 1.13
CA GLY A 28 4.99 24.80 -0.22
C GLY A 28 5.90 25.93 -0.69
N GLU A 29 6.12 26.97 0.13
CA GLU A 29 7.01 28.09 -0.19
C GLU A 29 8.44 27.58 -0.42
N MET A 30 9.12 28.09 -1.45
CA MET A 30 10.49 27.69 -1.77
C MET A 30 11.47 28.39 -0.81
N VAL A 31 12.10 27.62 0.07
CA VAL A 31 13.12 28.11 1.02
C VAL A 31 14.42 27.35 0.82
N PRO A 32 15.60 27.94 1.06
CA PRO A 32 16.86 27.21 0.95
C PRO A 32 16.84 25.98 1.86
N TRP A 33 17.30 24.81 1.39
CA TRP A 33 17.23 23.58 2.21
C TRP A 33 18.06 23.66 3.49
N SER A 34 19.06 24.54 3.52
CA SER A 34 19.91 24.84 4.69
C SER A 34 20.40 26.28 4.69
N LEU A 35 20.93 26.76 5.82
CA LEU A 35 21.62 28.06 5.92
C LEU A 35 23.13 27.84 5.94
N PRO A 36 23.94 28.85 5.58
CA PRO A 36 25.39 28.78 5.69
C PRO A 36 25.85 28.30 7.07
N MET A 37 26.71 27.29 7.12
CA MET A 37 27.15 26.69 8.39
C MET A 37 28.64 26.30 8.44
N PRO A 38 29.28 26.31 9.63
CA PRO A 38 30.63 25.80 9.83
C PRO A 38 30.64 24.27 9.77
N SER A 39 31.82 23.67 9.53
CA SER A 39 32.00 22.23 9.38
C SER A 39 31.41 21.40 10.54
N VAL A 40 31.56 21.84 11.79
CA VAL A 40 31.01 21.13 12.97
C VAL A 40 29.47 20.97 12.89
N ARG A 41 28.77 21.97 12.36
CA ARG A 41 27.32 21.88 12.14
C ARG A 41 26.97 21.00 10.94
N ALA A 42 27.82 20.99 9.91
CA ALA A 42 27.66 20.09 8.76
C ALA A 42 27.81 18.62 9.18
N ASP A 43 28.82 18.28 9.99
CA ASP A 43 29.01 16.92 10.51
C ASP A 43 27.81 16.45 11.35
N SER A 44 27.27 17.35 12.17
CA SER A 44 26.06 17.07 12.96
C SER A 44 24.83 16.81 12.07
N LEU A 45 24.72 17.53 10.95
CA LEU A 45 23.64 17.35 9.97
C LEU A 45 23.77 16.03 9.21
N VAL A 46 24.98 15.64 8.80
CA VAL A 46 25.28 14.34 8.19
C VAL A 46 24.82 13.20 9.11
N ARG A 47 25.13 13.29 10.41
CA ARG A 47 24.68 12.31 11.41
C ARG A 47 23.15 12.27 11.55
N ALA A 48 22.51 13.43 11.63
CA ALA A 48 21.05 13.51 11.70
C ALA A 48 20.37 12.92 10.45
N ALA A 49 20.92 13.19 9.25
CA ALA A 49 20.44 12.65 7.99
C ALA A 49 20.65 11.12 7.90
N GLY A 50 21.79 10.59 8.34
CA GLY A 50 22.02 9.15 8.44
C GLY A 50 21.01 8.46 9.36
N HIS A 51 20.72 9.06 10.52
CA HIS A 51 19.68 8.58 11.42
C HIS A 51 18.28 8.66 10.81
N ALA A 52 17.97 9.73 10.07
CA ALA A 52 16.73 9.86 9.32
C ALA A 52 16.57 8.72 8.29
N CYS A 53 17.65 8.34 7.60
CA CYS A 53 17.65 7.22 6.65
C CYS A 53 17.36 5.87 7.35
N ILE A 54 17.93 5.63 8.54
CA ILE A 54 17.62 4.43 9.36
C ILE A 54 16.12 4.39 9.71
N VAL A 55 15.58 5.52 10.17
CA VAL A 55 14.17 5.63 10.59
C VAL A 55 13.23 5.43 9.40
N ALA A 56 13.47 6.13 8.29
CA ALA A 56 12.66 6.02 7.08
C ALA A 56 12.68 4.59 6.54
N THR A 57 13.86 3.97 6.46
CA THR A 57 14.00 2.58 6.03
C THR A 57 13.23 1.65 6.96
N SER A 58 13.35 1.81 8.28
CA SER A 58 12.61 0.98 9.24
C SER A 58 11.09 1.17 9.14
N ALA A 59 10.61 2.40 9.00
CA ALA A 59 9.19 2.71 8.94
C ALA A 59 8.52 2.18 7.67
N LEU A 60 9.19 2.29 6.52
CA LEU A 60 8.63 1.94 5.22
C LEU A 60 8.82 0.46 4.84
N THR A 61 9.84 -0.21 5.41
CA THR A 61 10.06 -1.65 5.17
C THR A 61 9.53 -2.53 6.30
N GLY A 62 9.47 -1.99 7.53
CA GLY A 62 9.24 -2.76 8.74
C GLY A 62 10.34 -3.79 9.05
N MET A 63 11.53 -3.66 8.47
CA MET A 63 12.70 -4.48 8.80
C MET A 63 13.01 -4.42 10.30
N ARG A 64 13.46 -5.55 10.85
CA ARG A 64 13.93 -5.63 12.24
C ARG A 64 15.23 -4.85 12.39
N ALA A 65 15.52 -4.41 13.61
CA ALA A 65 16.78 -3.72 13.92
C ALA A 65 18.02 -4.52 13.45
N SER A 66 18.04 -5.84 13.71
CA SER A 66 19.12 -6.71 13.25
C SER A 66 19.24 -6.80 11.73
N GLU A 67 18.13 -6.73 11.00
CA GLU A 67 18.15 -6.79 9.52
C GLU A 67 18.62 -5.45 8.93
N LEU A 68 18.30 -4.33 9.59
CA LEU A 68 18.82 -3.01 9.23
C LEU A 68 20.32 -2.90 9.46
N MET A 69 20.82 -3.42 10.59
CA MET A 69 22.25 -3.42 10.93
C MET A 69 23.10 -4.24 9.95
N GLU A 70 22.50 -5.21 9.27
CA GLU A 70 23.16 -6.08 8.28
C GLU A 70 23.05 -5.58 6.83
N LEU A 71 22.41 -4.43 6.59
CA LEU A 71 22.43 -3.81 5.27
C LEU A 71 23.87 -3.37 4.94
N THR A 72 24.30 -3.64 3.72
CA THR A 72 25.62 -3.24 3.22
C THR A 72 25.50 -2.15 2.15
N VAL A 73 26.57 -1.39 1.95
CA VAL A 73 26.69 -0.49 0.78
C VAL A 73 26.57 -1.33 -0.49
N GLY A 74 25.73 -0.90 -1.42
CA GLY A 74 25.37 -1.63 -2.65
C GLY A 74 24.27 -2.68 -2.44
N CYS A 75 23.46 -2.57 -1.39
CA CYS A 75 22.38 -3.53 -1.10
C CYS A 75 21.17 -3.41 -2.05
N HIS A 76 21.03 -2.31 -2.78
CA HIS A 76 19.93 -2.13 -3.73
C HIS A 76 20.13 -2.96 -5.01
N ARG A 77 19.08 -3.69 -5.41
CA ARG A 77 18.97 -4.40 -6.69
C ARG A 77 17.76 -3.86 -7.43
N ALA A 78 17.99 -3.30 -8.62
CA ALA A 78 16.93 -3.00 -9.56
C ALA A 78 16.55 -4.31 -10.28
N SER A 79 15.29 -4.76 -10.16
CA SER A 79 14.81 -5.87 -10.97
C SER A 79 14.53 -5.36 -12.38
N SER A 80 15.11 -6.02 -13.39
CA SER A 80 14.63 -5.89 -14.77
C SER A 80 13.26 -6.53 -14.88
N ASP A 81 12.38 -5.85 -15.60
CA ASP A 81 11.02 -6.18 -16.03
C ASP A 81 10.65 -7.67 -15.89
N ASP A 82 9.77 -7.99 -14.94
CA ASP A 82 9.20 -9.34 -14.77
C ASP A 82 7.98 -9.56 -15.67
N GLY A 83 7.90 -8.83 -16.79
CA GLY A 83 6.81 -8.86 -17.75
C GLY A 83 5.55 -8.14 -17.28
N THR A 84 5.58 -7.50 -16.11
CA THR A 84 4.46 -6.71 -15.57
C THR A 84 4.62 -5.20 -15.76
N GLY A 85 5.77 -4.72 -16.26
CA GLY A 85 6.05 -3.30 -16.50
C GLY A 85 6.24 -2.46 -15.23
N LEU A 86 6.20 -3.07 -14.04
CA LEU A 86 6.42 -2.40 -12.75
C LEU A 86 7.85 -2.63 -12.28
N ALA A 87 8.66 -1.57 -12.23
CA ALA A 87 10.00 -1.64 -11.64
C ALA A 87 9.90 -2.04 -10.16
N ARG A 88 10.40 -3.23 -9.82
CA ARG A 88 10.47 -3.70 -8.43
C ARG A 88 11.86 -3.41 -7.88
N HIS A 89 11.91 -2.54 -6.86
CA HIS A 89 13.15 -2.29 -6.12
C HIS A 89 13.30 -3.34 -5.02
N ARG A 90 14.51 -3.88 -4.87
CA ARG A 90 14.81 -4.84 -3.81
C ARG A 90 16.02 -4.39 -2.98
N LEU A 91 15.97 -4.60 -1.68
CA LEU A 91 17.14 -4.51 -0.81
C LEU A 91 17.58 -5.90 -0.38
N VAL A 92 18.88 -6.17 -0.48
CA VAL A 92 19.50 -7.41 0.00
C VAL A 92 20.03 -7.18 1.42
N SER A 93 19.63 -8.03 2.36
CA SER A 93 20.07 -7.99 3.76
C SER A 93 20.29 -9.42 4.27
N LYS A 94 20.89 -9.60 5.46
CA LYS A 94 20.99 -10.89 6.13
C LYS A 94 19.97 -11.03 7.25
N VAL A 95 19.24 -12.14 7.26
CA VAL A 95 18.35 -12.53 8.36
C VAL A 95 19.12 -13.43 9.34
N ILE A 96 19.31 -12.93 10.56
CA ILE A 96 20.06 -13.65 11.61
C ILE A 96 19.14 -14.54 12.48
N LYS A 97 17.93 -14.07 12.81
CA LYS A 97 17.08 -14.74 13.80
C LYS A 97 16.56 -16.09 13.30
N ALA A 98 16.78 -17.15 14.08
CA ALA A 98 16.33 -18.53 13.81
C ALA A 98 16.89 -19.14 12.51
N ARG A 99 18.08 -18.70 12.07
CA ARG A 99 18.82 -19.24 10.92
C ARG A 99 20.15 -19.86 11.36
N ARG A 100 20.79 -20.61 10.44
CA ARG A 100 22.14 -21.17 10.63
C ARG A 100 23.15 -20.06 10.97
N TRP A 101 24.22 -20.43 11.67
CA TRP A 101 25.38 -19.58 11.94
C TRP A 101 25.80 -18.75 10.72
N GLY A 102 25.82 -17.42 10.86
CA GLY A 102 26.16 -16.46 9.79
C GLY A 102 24.96 -15.77 9.12
N GLY A 103 23.73 -16.19 9.43
CA GLY A 103 22.51 -15.64 8.82
C GLY A 103 22.29 -16.11 7.37
N GLU A 104 21.09 -15.91 6.85
CA GLU A 104 20.75 -16.19 5.45
C GLU A 104 20.54 -14.88 4.68
N VAL A 105 21.06 -14.80 3.45
CA VAL A 105 20.81 -13.68 2.55
C VAL A 105 19.35 -13.71 2.14
N ASP A 106 18.70 -12.56 2.22
CA ASP A 106 17.28 -12.44 1.94
C ASP A 106 16.97 -11.06 1.35
N GLU A 107 15.90 -11.00 0.57
CA GLU A 107 15.52 -9.82 -0.18
C GLU A 107 14.28 -9.17 0.42
N TRP A 108 14.21 -7.85 0.34
CA TRP A 108 13.05 -7.05 0.72
C TRP A 108 12.57 -6.30 -0.51
N VAL A 109 11.32 -6.48 -0.91
CA VAL A 109 10.70 -5.62 -1.92
C VAL A 109 10.39 -4.28 -1.26
N VAL A 110 10.83 -3.18 -1.86
CA VAL A 110 10.73 -1.84 -1.29
C VAL A 110 10.17 -0.82 -2.28
N VAL A 111 9.68 0.28 -1.75
CA VAL A 111 9.24 1.46 -2.51
C VAL A 111 10.44 2.36 -2.86
N GLU A 112 10.26 3.26 -3.83
CA GLU A 112 11.31 4.15 -4.32
C GLU A 112 11.86 5.09 -3.21
N GLU A 113 11.02 5.52 -2.28
CA GLU A 113 11.42 6.35 -1.12
C GLU A 113 12.52 5.67 -0.30
N VAL A 114 12.43 4.35 -0.13
CA VAL A 114 13.44 3.58 0.59
C VAL A 114 14.74 3.55 -0.21
N VAL A 115 14.67 3.43 -1.54
CA VAL A 115 15.86 3.47 -2.40
C VAL A 115 16.55 4.82 -2.31
N ARG A 116 15.79 5.92 -2.31
CA ARG A 116 16.33 7.27 -2.11
C ARG A 116 16.99 7.42 -0.74
N ALA A 117 16.41 6.87 0.32
CA ALA A 117 17.00 6.88 1.66
C ALA A 117 18.29 6.06 1.73
N ILE A 118 18.34 4.89 1.07
CA ILE A 118 19.55 4.06 1.00
C ILE A 118 20.65 4.76 0.20
N ALA A 119 20.33 5.32 -0.97
CA ALA A 119 21.29 6.05 -1.79
C ALA A 119 21.87 7.26 -1.06
N LEU A 120 21.04 7.99 -0.29
CA LEU A 120 21.52 9.08 0.56
C LEU A 120 22.43 8.55 1.68
N ALA A 121 22.05 7.46 2.36
CA ALA A 121 22.89 6.86 3.39
C ALA A 121 24.25 6.39 2.84
N GLU A 122 24.28 5.85 1.61
CA GLU A 122 25.50 5.44 0.92
C GLU A 122 26.40 6.63 0.57
N GLN A 123 25.83 7.80 0.28
CA GLN A 123 26.61 9.03 0.05
C GLN A 123 27.15 9.66 1.34
N LEU A 124 26.51 9.40 2.48
CA LEU A 124 26.85 10.01 3.76
C LEU A 124 27.85 9.16 4.58
N THR A 125 28.18 7.95 4.13
CA THR A 125 29.09 7.03 4.83
C THR A 125 30.43 6.92 4.12
N ASP A 126 31.49 6.70 4.88
CA ASP A 126 32.82 6.36 4.34
C ASP A 126 32.95 4.85 3.99
N ALA A 127 31.90 4.07 4.25
CA ALA A 127 31.88 2.64 3.97
C ALA A 127 31.88 2.36 2.45
N THR A 128 32.62 1.34 2.06
CA THR A 128 32.71 0.86 0.67
C THR A 128 31.77 -0.32 0.41
N THR A 129 31.51 -0.64 -0.85
CA THR A 129 30.61 -1.73 -1.26
C THR A 129 30.88 -3.04 -0.52
N GLY A 130 29.84 -3.62 0.07
CA GLY A 130 29.92 -4.84 0.87
C GLY A 130 30.25 -4.64 2.37
N GLN A 131 30.65 -3.44 2.79
CA GLN A 131 30.72 -3.06 4.20
C GLN A 131 29.35 -2.66 4.73
N LEU A 132 29.16 -2.72 6.05
CA LEU A 132 27.89 -2.36 6.70
C LEU A 132 27.55 -0.89 6.43
N LEU A 133 26.34 -0.64 5.93
CA LEU A 133 25.84 0.70 5.61
C LEU A 133 25.55 1.48 6.88
N PHE A 134 24.72 0.92 7.76
CA PHE A 134 24.37 1.54 9.05
C PHE A 134 25.22 1.03 10.20
N GLY A 135 25.66 -0.23 10.12
CA GLY A 135 26.37 -0.90 11.21
C GLY A 135 25.54 -1.04 12.49
N PRO A 136 26.18 -1.46 13.59
CA PRO A 136 25.55 -1.48 14.91
C PRO A 136 25.24 -0.06 15.37
N PHE A 137 23.95 0.29 15.47
CA PHE A 137 23.49 1.55 16.07
C PHE A 137 22.93 1.33 17.48
N GLN A 138 22.98 2.37 18.32
CA GLN A 138 22.57 2.37 19.75
C GLN A 138 21.05 2.26 19.97
N GLY A 139 20.33 1.52 19.12
CA GLY A 139 18.88 1.46 19.11
C GLY A 139 18.22 2.72 18.50
N PHE A 140 16.90 2.81 18.63
CA PHE A 140 16.11 3.93 18.07
C PHE A 140 15.88 5.06 19.06
N ASN A 141 15.68 4.76 20.34
CA ASN A 141 15.48 5.75 21.41
C ASN A 141 16.70 5.77 22.34
N SER A 142 16.78 6.80 23.19
CA SER A 142 17.86 7.05 24.15
C SER A 142 19.24 7.18 23.49
N ASN A 143 19.53 8.38 22.96
CA ASN A 143 20.71 8.67 22.11
C ASN A 143 20.71 7.87 20.78
N GLY A 144 19.56 7.34 20.39
CA GLY A 144 19.35 6.55 19.18
C GLY A 144 18.82 7.36 17.99
N ALA A 145 18.57 6.69 16.87
CA ALA A 145 18.22 7.35 15.60
C ALA A 145 17.00 8.27 15.67
N MET A 146 15.96 7.92 16.44
CA MET A 146 14.78 8.76 16.60
C MET A 146 15.04 10.00 17.45
N ASP A 147 15.86 9.92 18.49
CA ASP A 147 16.14 11.09 19.33
C ASP A 147 16.87 12.16 18.51
N TRP A 148 17.86 11.75 17.72
CA TRP A 148 18.58 12.64 16.80
C TRP A 148 17.64 13.28 15.77
N LEU A 149 16.76 12.47 15.16
CA LEU A 149 15.78 12.98 14.20
C LEU A 149 14.80 13.95 14.87
N ARG A 150 14.26 13.61 16.04
CA ARG A 150 13.31 14.44 16.80
C ARG A 150 13.94 15.77 17.18
N GLN A 151 15.16 15.75 17.71
CA GLN A 151 15.91 16.96 18.08
C GLN A 151 16.17 17.85 16.86
N TRP A 152 16.55 17.26 15.73
CA TRP A 152 16.78 18.04 14.51
C TRP A 152 15.49 18.64 13.94
N VAL A 153 14.39 17.87 13.89
CA VAL A 153 13.08 18.36 13.43
C VAL A 153 12.56 19.49 14.33
N ALA A 154 12.77 19.38 15.65
CA ALA A 154 12.38 20.42 16.61
C ALA A 154 13.29 21.67 16.59
N SER A 155 14.46 21.59 15.94
CA SER A 155 15.42 22.69 15.86
C SER A 155 14.93 23.83 14.95
N PRO A 156 15.57 25.02 14.99
CA PRO A 156 15.28 26.10 14.04
C PRO A 156 15.39 25.67 12.57
N ALA A 157 16.26 24.70 12.24
CA ALA A 157 16.40 24.19 10.89
C ALA A 157 15.15 23.43 10.42
N GLY A 158 14.60 22.54 11.26
CA GLY A 158 13.37 21.80 10.95
C GLY A 158 12.15 22.71 10.86
N LYS A 159 12.02 23.67 11.79
CA LYS A 159 10.94 24.69 11.77
C LYS A 159 10.96 25.55 10.51
N ARG A 160 12.14 25.91 10.02
CA ARG A 160 12.31 26.65 8.76
C ARG A 160 11.85 25.85 7.54
N LEU A 161 11.95 24.52 7.59
CA LEU A 161 11.45 23.63 6.54
C LEU A 161 9.95 23.32 6.70
N GLY A 162 9.28 23.87 7.72
CA GLY A 162 7.86 23.61 7.98
C GLY A 162 7.57 22.19 8.48
N LEU A 163 8.58 21.49 9.02
CA LEU A 163 8.41 20.12 9.48
C LEU A 163 7.57 20.08 10.76
N ALA A 164 6.54 19.24 10.77
CA ALA A 164 5.73 18.99 11.95
C ALA A 164 6.60 18.35 13.06
N PRO A 165 6.52 18.84 14.31
CA PRO A 165 7.21 18.21 15.43
C PRO A 165 6.83 16.75 15.58
N ILE A 166 7.83 15.89 15.79
CA ILE A 166 7.60 14.47 16.04
C ILE A 166 7.19 14.31 17.53
N PRO A 167 6.06 13.66 17.83
CA PRO A 167 5.62 13.45 19.21
C PRO A 167 6.69 12.80 20.09
N ASP A 168 6.71 13.18 21.38
CA ASP A 168 7.69 12.68 22.36
C ASP A 168 7.33 11.30 22.92
N GLU A 169 6.92 10.40 22.04
CA GLU A 169 6.58 9.02 22.37
C GLU A 169 7.71 8.07 21.97
N PRO A 170 8.00 7.02 22.74
CA PRO A 170 9.01 6.03 22.36
C PRO A 170 8.63 5.30 21.05
N ILE A 171 9.44 5.48 20.00
CA ILE A 171 9.25 4.83 18.71
C ILE A 171 10.32 3.75 18.54
N HIS A 172 9.89 2.50 18.41
CA HIS A 172 10.81 1.37 18.21
C HIS A 172 10.52 0.67 16.87
N PRO A 173 11.50 0.00 16.24
CA PRO A 173 11.29 -0.76 15.00
C PRO A 173 10.15 -1.76 15.09
N ARG A 174 9.96 -2.39 16.27
CA ARG A 174 8.84 -3.30 16.51
C ARG A 174 7.47 -2.60 16.45
N ARG A 175 7.37 -1.36 16.93
CA ARG A 175 6.13 -0.55 16.82
C ARG A 175 5.91 -0.12 15.38
N LEU A 176 6.94 0.41 14.71
CA LEU A 176 6.88 0.79 13.30
C LEU A 176 6.45 -0.38 12.41
N ARG A 177 7.06 -1.56 12.60
CA ARG A 177 6.67 -2.80 11.91
C ARG A 177 5.22 -3.20 12.19
N ARG A 178 4.75 -3.06 13.44
CA ARG A 178 3.36 -3.36 13.79
C ARG A 178 2.40 -2.39 13.11
N THR A 179 2.70 -1.10 13.11
CA THR A 179 1.92 -0.07 12.41
C THR A 179 1.85 -0.40 10.93
N LEU A 180 2.99 -0.62 10.28
CA LEU A 180 3.04 -0.98 8.86
C LEU A 180 2.23 -2.27 8.58
N ALA A 181 2.28 -3.27 9.46
CA ALA A 181 1.47 -4.50 9.32
C ALA A 181 -0.04 -4.26 9.39
N VAL A 182 -0.49 -3.36 10.26
CA VAL A 182 -1.90 -2.99 10.36
C VAL A 182 -2.33 -2.24 9.11
N GLU A 183 -1.55 -1.24 8.69
CA GLU A 183 -1.83 -0.45 7.50
C GLU A 183 -1.83 -1.27 6.20
N MET A 184 -0.86 -2.18 6.05
CA MET A 184 -0.82 -3.10 4.92
C MET A 184 -1.94 -4.12 5.00
N GLY A 185 -2.24 -4.64 6.20
CA GLY A 185 -3.27 -5.65 6.44
C GLY A 185 -4.69 -5.15 6.17
N ALA A 186 -4.96 -3.86 6.38
CA ALA A 186 -6.24 -3.22 6.14
C ALA A 186 -6.60 -3.07 4.65
N ARG A 187 -5.64 -3.32 3.74
CA ARG A 187 -5.86 -3.23 2.29
C ARG A 187 -6.48 -4.53 1.75
N PRO A 188 -7.22 -4.49 0.63
CA PRO A 188 -7.68 -5.70 -0.06
C PRO A 188 -6.51 -6.65 -0.38
N GLY A 189 -6.59 -7.92 0.02
CA GLY A 189 -5.48 -8.89 -0.10
C GLY A 189 -4.26 -8.60 0.79
N GLY A 190 -4.35 -7.55 1.60
CA GLY A 190 -3.27 -6.95 2.38
C GLY A 190 -2.73 -7.85 3.48
N LEU A 191 -3.55 -8.72 4.07
CA LEU A 191 -3.08 -9.67 5.09
C LEU A 191 -2.06 -10.69 4.52
N PHE A 192 -2.30 -11.19 3.31
CA PHE A 192 -1.37 -12.12 2.65
C PHE A 192 -0.10 -11.38 2.24
N ALA A 193 -0.24 -10.22 1.58
CA ALA A 193 0.89 -9.38 1.21
C ALA A 193 1.75 -9.01 2.43
N THR A 194 1.12 -8.63 3.55
CA THR A 194 1.77 -8.36 4.84
C THR A 194 2.58 -9.56 5.33
N LYS A 195 2.01 -10.77 5.29
CA LYS A 195 2.70 -11.98 5.76
C LYS A 195 3.87 -12.40 4.89
N VAL A 196 3.74 -12.25 3.57
CA VAL A 196 4.83 -12.49 2.61
C VAL A 196 5.92 -11.44 2.80
N HIS A 197 5.55 -10.15 2.81
CA HIS A 197 6.46 -9.02 3.02
C HIS A 197 7.28 -9.17 4.30
N PHE A 198 6.62 -9.56 5.39
CA PHE A 198 7.28 -9.74 6.68
C PHE A 198 7.91 -11.11 6.89
N LYS A 199 7.98 -11.94 5.85
CA LYS A 199 8.65 -13.25 5.85
C LYS A 199 8.08 -14.18 6.91
N HIS A 200 6.80 -13.98 7.25
CA HIS A 200 6.00 -14.89 8.05
C HIS A 200 5.47 -16.06 7.21
N LEU A 201 5.57 -15.94 5.89
CA LEU A 201 5.35 -16.99 4.88
C LEU A 201 6.50 -16.92 3.86
N SER A 202 6.97 -18.07 3.38
CA SER A 202 7.92 -18.13 2.26
C SER A 202 7.17 -18.06 0.93
N VAL A 203 7.74 -17.41 -0.08
CA VAL A 203 7.16 -17.35 -1.43
C VAL A 203 7.03 -18.75 -2.03
N ALA A 204 7.97 -19.66 -1.74
CA ALA A 204 7.92 -21.08 -2.12
C ALA A 204 6.79 -21.88 -1.44
N THR A 205 6.15 -21.32 -0.40
CA THR A 205 5.00 -21.95 0.30
C THR A 205 3.64 -21.45 -0.16
N SER A 206 3.57 -20.46 -1.05
CA SER A 206 2.28 -19.91 -1.52
C SER A 206 1.54 -20.83 -2.51
N GLU A 207 2.26 -21.69 -3.23
CA GLU A 207 1.69 -22.63 -4.21
C GLU A 207 1.24 -23.98 -3.60
N GLY A 208 1.66 -24.32 -2.37
CA GLY A 208 1.48 -25.67 -1.80
C GLY A 208 0.58 -25.80 -0.55
N TYR A 209 -0.09 -24.75 -0.09
CA TYR A 209 -0.56 -24.63 1.30
C TYR A 209 -2.00 -25.04 1.64
N ALA A 210 -2.75 -25.68 0.73
CA ALA A 210 -4.14 -26.07 1.03
C ALA A 210 -4.29 -27.33 1.92
N ALA A 211 -3.20 -28.04 2.29
CA ALA A 211 -3.32 -29.42 2.78
C ALA A 211 -2.43 -29.84 3.97
N ARG A 212 -2.30 -29.06 5.06
CA ARG A 212 -1.72 -29.57 6.33
C ARG A 212 -2.54 -29.21 7.58
N PRO A 213 -3.20 -30.20 8.24
CA PRO A 213 -3.93 -29.98 9.50
C PRO A 213 -3.01 -30.04 10.74
N GLY A 214 -3.33 -29.28 11.80
CA GLY A 214 -2.98 -29.65 13.19
C GLY A 214 -1.94 -28.83 13.99
N GLY A 215 -1.82 -27.52 13.79
CA GLY A 215 -0.96 -26.66 14.64
C GLY A 215 -1.52 -25.27 14.88
N ALA A 216 -0.79 -24.37 15.55
CA ALA A 216 -1.13 -22.94 15.69
C ALA A 216 -1.46 -22.25 14.34
N GLN A 217 -0.98 -22.84 13.24
CA GLN A 217 -1.24 -22.49 11.85
C GLN A 217 -2.66 -22.84 11.38
N ALA A 218 -3.30 -23.89 11.91
CA ALA A 218 -4.69 -24.25 11.63
C ALA A 218 -5.68 -23.36 12.41
N GLY A 219 -5.32 -22.98 13.65
CA GLY A 219 -6.04 -21.96 14.42
C GLY A 219 -6.06 -20.63 13.67
N PHE A 220 -4.90 -20.18 13.16
CA PHE A 220 -4.81 -18.98 12.34
C PHE A 220 -5.65 -19.05 11.04
N HIS A 221 -5.69 -20.21 10.36
CA HIS A 221 -6.52 -20.36 9.15
C HIS A 221 -8.02 -20.22 9.45
N GLN A 222 -8.46 -20.74 10.61
CA GLN A 222 -9.83 -20.55 11.07
C GLN A 222 -10.11 -19.10 11.45
N GLU A 223 -9.22 -18.44 12.19
CA GLU A 223 -9.32 -17.01 12.51
C GLU A 223 -9.37 -16.14 11.24
N TRP A 224 -8.57 -16.47 10.22
CA TRP A 224 -8.60 -15.80 8.92
C TRP A 224 -9.93 -15.99 8.20
N LYS A 225 -10.42 -17.24 8.09
CA LYS A 225 -11.73 -17.50 7.48
C LYS A 225 -12.85 -16.78 8.21
N GLN A 226 -12.76 -16.65 9.54
CA GLN A 226 -13.73 -15.91 10.34
C GLN A 226 -13.65 -14.40 10.08
N ALA A 227 -12.45 -13.82 10.06
CA ALA A 227 -12.25 -12.40 9.78
C ALA A 227 -12.67 -12.04 8.34
N GLU A 228 -12.30 -12.88 7.36
CA GLU A 228 -12.70 -12.74 5.97
C GLU A 228 -14.22 -12.86 5.82
N ALA A 229 -14.86 -13.84 6.48
CA ALA A 229 -16.31 -13.98 6.45
C ALA A 229 -17.02 -12.76 7.10
N LYS A 230 -16.46 -12.22 8.18
CA LYS A 230 -16.98 -11.01 8.84
C LYS A 230 -16.90 -9.79 7.93
N GLU A 231 -15.77 -9.60 7.25
CA GLU A 231 -15.58 -8.49 6.32
C GLU A 231 -16.51 -8.61 5.11
N LYS A 232 -16.61 -9.81 4.51
CA LYS A 232 -17.55 -10.06 3.41
C LYS A 232 -18.99 -9.79 3.80
N LEU A 233 -19.38 -10.17 5.02
CA LEU A 233 -20.71 -9.89 5.55
C LEU A 233 -20.93 -8.39 5.73
N ALA A 234 -19.98 -7.67 6.35
CA ALA A 234 -20.06 -6.23 6.54
C ALA A 234 -20.22 -5.47 5.21
N GLN A 235 -19.40 -5.81 4.20
CA GLN A 235 -19.50 -5.19 2.87
C GLN A 235 -20.81 -5.55 2.15
N THR A 236 -21.34 -6.75 2.34
CA THR A 236 -22.64 -7.15 1.76
C THR A 236 -23.80 -6.39 2.42
N VAL A 237 -23.76 -6.24 3.74
CA VAL A 237 -24.75 -5.43 4.50
C VAL A 237 -24.67 -3.97 4.10
N GLU A 238 -23.47 -3.42 3.94
CA GLU A 238 -23.29 -2.04 3.49
C GLU A 238 -23.84 -1.83 2.07
N ALA A 239 -23.54 -2.74 1.13
CA ALA A 239 -24.11 -2.70 -0.21
C ALA A 239 -25.65 -2.80 -0.21
N PHE A 240 -26.23 -3.60 0.71
CA PHE A 240 -27.68 -3.68 0.88
C PHE A 240 -28.26 -2.37 1.44
N ARG A 241 -27.64 -1.75 2.43
CA ARG A 241 -28.06 -0.45 2.97
C ARG A 241 -27.97 0.66 1.92
N GLN A 242 -26.93 0.65 1.10
CA GLN A 242 -26.78 1.57 -0.04
C GLN A 242 -27.93 1.40 -1.03
N PHE A 243 -28.27 0.15 -1.37
CA PHE A 243 -29.43 -0.17 -2.19
C PHE A 243 -30.74 0.40 -1.60
N GLN A 244 -30.98 0.22 -0.31
CA GLN A 244 -32.16 0.80 0.39
C GLN A 244 -32.19 2.34 0.33
N GLN A 245 -31.02 2.99 0.27
CA GLN A 245 -30.90 4.44 0.14
C GLN A 245 -31.00 4.94 -1.30
N GLY A 246 -31.23 4.04 -2.27
CA GLY A 246 -31.26 4.34 -3.69
C GLY A 246 -29.88 4.51 -4.34
N GLN A 247 -28.80 4.13 -3.65
CA GLN A 247 -27.46 4.04 -4.23
C GLN A 247 -27.28 2.63 -4.80
N LEU A 248 -27.46 2.51 -6.11
CA LEU A 248 -27.51 1.20 -6.76
C LEU A 248 -26.11 0.74 -7.21
N PRO A 249 -25.86 -0.59 -7.23
CA PRO A 249 -24.68 -1.14 -7.87
C PRO A 249 -24.75 -0.96 -9.40
N ALA A 250 -23.59 -0.87 -10.03
CA ALA A 250 -23.42 -0.84 -11.48
C ALA A 250 -22.74 -2.13 -11.99
N GLY A 251 -22.68 -2.29 -13.31
CA GLY A 251 -21.98 -3.38 -13.98
C GLY A 251 -22.83 -4.62 -14.26
N PRO A 252 -22.27 -5.64 -14.95
CA PRO A 252 -23.07 -6.72 -15.55
C PRO A 252 -23.79 -7.62 -14.54
N GLY A 253 -23.31 -7.69 -13.29
CA GLY A 253 -23.95 -8.46 -12.22
C GLY A 253 -24.94 -7.66 -11.37
N ALA A 254 -25.17 -6.37 -11.67
CA ALA A 254 -25.97 -5.48 -10.82
C ALA A 254 -27.41 -5.95 -10.68
N ASP A 255 -28.08 -6.30 -11.78
CA ASP A 255 -29.48 -6.73 -11.77
C ASP A 255 -29.71 -7.98 -10.92
N ALA A 256 -28.80 -8.95 -11.02
CA ALA A 256 -28.87 -10.18 -10.21
C ALA A 256 -28.66 -9.90 -8.71
N LEU A 257 -27.77 -8.96 -8.37
CA LEU A 257 -27.58 -8.53 -6.99
C LEU A 257 -28.81 -7.79 -6.45
N MET A 258 -29.34 -6.83 -7.21
CA MET A 258 -30.54 -6.08 -6.84
C MET A 258 -31.77 -6.98 -6.68
N ALA A 259 -31.94 -7.97 -7.56
CA ALA A 259 -33.01 -8.97 -7.41
C ALA A 259 -32.87 -9.74 -6.09
N THR A 260 -31.63 -10.11 -5.70
CA THR A 260 -31.36 -10.74 -4.41
C THR A 260 -31.75 -9.82 -3.25
N PHE A 261 -31.39 -8.54 -3.33
CA PHE A 261 -31.72 -7.56 -2.29
C PHE A 261 -33.23 -7.30 -2.15
N ARG A 262 -33.97 -7.23 -3.26
CA ARG A 262 -35.45 -7.13 -3.21
C ARG A 262 -36.09 -8.33 -2.51
N THR A 263 -35.62 -9.55 -2.78
CA THR A 263 -36.10 -10.74 -2.05
C THR A 263 -35.81 -10.65 -0.55
N VAL A 264 -34.67 -10.07 -0.16
CA VAL A 264 -34.34 -9.83 1.25
C VAL A 264 -35.29 -8.79 1.88
N GLU A 265 -35.60 -7.70 1.18
CA GLU A 265 -36.62 -6.73 1.64
C GLU A 265 -37.99 -7.38 1.82
N GLU A 266 -38.47 -8.15 0.84
CA GLU A 266 -39.74 -8.87 0.93
C GLU A 266 -39.78 -9.86 2.11
N GLU A 267 -38.66 -10.52 2.41
CA GLU A 267 -38.54 -11.41 3.58
C GLU A 267 -38.51 -10.66 4.91
N LEU A 268 -37.94 -9.45 4.94
CA LEU A 268 -37.96 -8.59 6.12
C LEU A 268 -39.37 -8.06 6.38
N ASP A 269 -40.06 -7.59 5.33
CA ASP A 269 -41.43 -7.05 5.42
C ASP A 269 -42.44 -8.12 5.86
N ARG A 270 -42.31 -9.36 5.36
CA ARG A 270 -43.20 -10.47 5.77
C ARG A 270 -43.04 -10.90 7.22
N ASN A 271 -41.86 -10.67 7.80
CA ASN A 271 -41.53 -11.04 9.18
C ASN A 271 -41.61 -9.85 10.14
N ASP A 272 -42.20 -8.73 9.71
CA ASP A 272 -42.34 -7.50 10.50
C ASP A 272 -43.34 -7.70 11.68
N PRO A 273 -42.89 -7.70 12.95
CA PRO A 273 -43.73 -8.02 14.10
C PRO A 273 -44.55 -6.81 14.63
N GLY A 274 -44.97 -5.91 13.76
CA GLY A 274 -45.79 -4.74 14.12
C GLY A 274 -45.00 -3.60 14.80
N PRO A 275 -45.69 -2.64 15.46
CA PRO A 275 -45.23 -1.25 15.59
C PRO A 275 -44.08 -0.99 16.59
N ALA A 276 -43.37 -2.02 17.05
CA ALA A 276 -42.30 -1.89 18.03
C ALA A 276 -40.98 -2.53 17.53
N LYS A 277 -40.11 -1.65 17.01
CA LYS A 277 -38.65 -1.76 16.77
C LYS A 277 -38.14 -2.41 15.48
N MET A 278 -37.41 -1.55 14.74
CA MET A 278 -36.12 -1.78 14.10
C MET A 278 -35.87 -3.22 13.67
N VAL A 279 -35.94 -3.47 12.36
CA VAL A 279 -35.20 -4.58 11.73
C VAL A 279 -33.84 -4.67 12.41
N THR A 280 -33.62 -5.74 13.17
CA THR A 280 -32.37 -5.86 13.92
C THR A 280 -31.27 -6.11 12.90
N ASP A 281 -30.14 -5.38 13.00
CA ASP A 281 -28.98 -5.58 12.11
C ASP A 281 -28.60 -7.08 11.96
N ARG A 282 -28.89 -7.87 13.00
CA ARG A 282 -28.71 -9.32 13.04
C ARG A 282 -29.61 -10.11 12.07
N GLN A 283 -30.85 -9.70 11.81
CA GLN A 283 -31.73 -10.34 10.83
C GLN A 283 -31.21 -10.13 9.41
N VAL A 284 -30.82 -8.90 9.08
CA VAL A 284 -30.20 -8.55 7.79
C VAL A 284 -28.92 -9.36 7.58
N GLU A 285 -28.05 -9.42 8.60
CA GLU A 285 -26.83 -10.25 8.57
C GLU A 285 -27.13 -11.72 8.29
N LEU A 286 -28.17 -12.30 8.90
CA LEU A 286 -28.55 -13.69 8.70
C LEU A 286 -29.03 -13.97 7.28
N LEU A 287 -29.88 -13.11 6.72
CA LEU A 287 -30.40 -13.24 5.35
C LEU A 287 -29.29 -13.07 4.30
N LEU A 288 -28.36 -12.14 4.54
CA LEU A 288 -27.26 -11.87 3.61
C LEU A 288 -26.07 -12.83 3.75
N LYS A 289 -26.01 -13.63 4.81
CA LYS A 289 -24.87 -14.52 5.09
C LYS A 289 -24.50 -15.45 3.93
N LYS A 290 -25.50 -16.01 3.25
CA LYS A 290 -25.28 -16.89 2.09
C LYS A 290 -24.68 -16.11 0.91
N LYS A 291 -25.18 -14.90 0.65
CA LYS A 291 -24.67 -14.03 -0.42
C LYS A 291 -23.25 -13.56 -0.11
N ALA A 292 -23.00 -13.16 1.13
CA ALA A 292 -21.68 -12.76 1.61
C ALA A 292 -20.63 -13.88 1.48
N ALA A 293 -21.01 -15.15 1.66
CA ALA A 293 -20.08 -16.27 1.49
C ALA A 293 -19.54 -16.40 0.05
N ALA A 294 -20.32 -15.98 -0.96
CA ALA A 294 -19.91 -15.95 -2.36
C ALA A 294 -19.16 -14.67 -2.75
N LEU A 295 -19.07 -13.67 -1.87
CA LEU A 295 -18.40 -12.40 -2.17
C LEU A 295 -16.87 -12.58 -2.17
N HIS A 296 -16.22 -12.04 -3.19
CA HIS A 296 -14.79 -11.81 -3.25
C HIS A 296 -14.54 -10.32 -3.48
N LEU A 297 -13.78 -9.71 -2.57
CA LEU A 297 -13.46 -8.29 -2.60
C LEU A 297 -12.24 -8.06 -3.50
N SER A 298 -12.38 -7.17 -4.48
CA SER A 298 -11.30 -6.67 -5.33
C SER A 298 -11.28 -5.15 -5.27
N ALA A 299 -10.15 -4.53 -5.57
CA ALA A 299 -10.01 -3.08 -5.53
C ALA A 299 -10.93 -2.37 -6.55
N ALA A 300 -11.15 -2.98 -7.72
CA ALA A 300 -11.93 -2.39 -8.80
C ALA A 300 -13.40 -2.84 -8.84
N ASN A 301 -13.78 -3.89 -8.11
CA ASN A 301 -15.13 -4.45 -8.15
C ASN A 301 -15.40 -5.40 -6.98
N TYR A 302 -16.68 -5.70 -6.74
CA TYR A 302 -17.10 -6.88 -5.99
C TYR A 302 -17.39 -8.02 -6.95
N CYS A 303 -16.98 -9.24 -6.59
CA CYS A 303 -17.25 -10.45 -7.35
C CYS A 303 -18.14 -11.39 -6.54
N TRP A 304 -19.37 -11.60 -6.98
CA TRP A 304 -20.34 -12.51 -6.39
C TRP A 304 -20.19 -13.88 -7.05
N PHE A 305 -19.16 -14.63 -6.62
CA PHE A 305 -18.74 -15.90 -7.19
C PHE A 305 -19.70 -17.06 -6.81
N GLU A 306 -20.94 -16.98 -7.30
CA GLU A 306 -22.00 -17.97 -7.10
C GLU A 306 -21.88 -19.18 -8.04
N ASP A 307 -21.48 -18.96 -9.30
CA ASP A 307 -21.39 -19.99 -10.32
C ASP A 307 -20.02 -19.94 -11.04
N PRO A 308 -19.12 -20.92 -10.82
CA PRO A 308 -17.82 -20.98 -11.51
C PRO A 308 -17.93 -20.99 -13.04
N ALA A 309 -19.01 -21.50 -13.62
CA ALA A 309 -19.21 -21.52 -15.08
C ALA A 309 -19.54 -20.12 -15.64
N LYS A 310 -20.01 -19.19 -14.81
CA LYS A 310 -20.27 -17.80 -15.21
C LYS A 310 -19.05 -16.89 -15.07
N ALA A 311 -18.04 -17.31 -14.30
CA ALA A 311 -16.85 -16.51 -14.05
C ALA A 311 -15.98 -16.37 -15.31
N LEU A 312 -15.90 -15.15 -15.86
CA LEU A 312 -15.16 -14.88 -17.09
C LEU A 312 -13.65 -15.14 -16.91
N CYS A 313 -13.09 -14.85 -15.74
CA CYS A 313 -11.68 -15.14 -15.45
C CYS A 313 -11.35 -16.64 -15.53
N LEU A 314 -12.26 -17.52 -15.09
CA LEU A 314 -12.07 -18.97 -15.19
C LEU A 314 -12.23 -19.47 -16.62
N LYS A 315 -13.16 -18.91 -17.38
CA LYS A 315 -13.35 -19.18 -18.81
C LYS A 315 -12.10 -18.81 -19.61
N LEU A 316 -11.56 -17.62 -19.39
CA LEU A 316 -10.35 -17.14 -20.05
C LEU A 316 -9.13 -17.98 -19.70
N ALA A 317 -9.03 -18.45 -18.45
CA ALA A 317 -7.94 -19.31 -18.00
C ALA A 317 -8.10 -20.80 -18.38
N GLY A 318 -9.26 -21.22 -18.89
CA GLY A 318 -9.58 -22.63 -19.08
C GLY A 318 -9.71 -23.44 -17.78
N ALA A 319 -9.81 -22.77 -16.62
CA ALA A 319 -9.74 -23.36 -15.29
C ALA A 319 -11.11 -23.83 -14.79
N LYS A 320 -11.62 -24.93 -15.38
CA LYS A 320 -13.00 -25.43 -15.13
C LYS A 320 -13.27 -25.96 -13.71
N SER A 321 -12.22 -26.28 -12.94
CA SER A 321 -12.32 -26.89 -11.60
C SER A 321 -11.94 -25.95 -10.44
N ALA A 322 -11.73 -24.66 -10.70
CA ALA A 322 -11.37 -23.71 -9.67
C ALA A 322 -12.55 -23.42 -8.72
N SER A 323 -12.26 -23.39 -7.42
CA SER A 323 -13.24 -23.09 -6.35
C SER A 323 -13.28 -21.62 -5.93
N ALA A 324 -12.51 -20.76 -6.60
CA ALA A 324 -12.41 -19.33 -6.33
C ALA A 324 -12.11 -18.55 -7.62
N PRO A 325 -12.47 -17.26 -7.72
CA PRO A 325 -12.17 -16.44 -8.88
C PRO A 325 -10.67 -16.13 -9.00
N LEU A 326 -10.18 -16.05 -10.24
CA LEU A 326 -8.82 -15.60 -10.54
C LEU A 326 -8.80 -14.07 -10.70
N THR A 327 -8.59 -13.34 -9.60
CA THR A 327 -8.67 -11.87 -9.58
C THR A 327 -7.73 -11.19 -10.58
N GLY A 328 -6.53 -11.74 -10.79
CA GLY A 328 -5.55 -11.20 -11.75
C GLY A 328 -5.95 -11.32 -13.22
N LEU A 329 -6.97 -12.14 -13.53
CA LEU A 329 -7.55 -12.29 -14.87
C LEU A 329 -9.00 -11.78 -14.92
N CYS A 330 -9.42 -11.00 -13.93
CA CYS A 330 -10.78 -10.52 -13.83
C CYS A 330 -11.04 -9.39 -14.85
N ASP A 331 -11.88 -9.67 -15.84
CA ASP A 331 -12.50 -8.66 -16.70
C ASP A 331 -13.86 -8.30 -16.09
N SER A 332 -13.84 -7.41 -15.09
CA SER A 332 -15.03 -7.06 -14.29
C SER A 332 -16.03 -6.19 -15.05
N ALA A 333 -15.61 -5.54 -16.15
CA ALA A 333 -16.52 -4.80 -17.02
C ALA A 333 -17.46 -5.72 -17.81
N ARG A 334 -17.09 -7.00 -18.01
CA ARG A 334 -17.85 -7.97 -18.81
C ARG A 334 -18.33 -9.19 -18.04
N CYS A 335 -17.78 -9.44 -16.86
CA CYS A 335 -18.13 -10.60 -16.05
C CYS A 335 -19.55 -10.44 -15.45
N PRO A 336 -20.49 -11.39 -15.69
CA PRO A 336 -21.87 -11.31 -15.18
C PRO A 336 -21.99 -11.45 -13.66
N GLN A 337 -20.89 -11.72 -12.97
CA GLN A 337 -20.83 -11.85 -11.51
C GLN A 337 -20.11 -10.67 -10.84
N ALA A 338 -19.71 -9.67 -11.61
CA ALA A 338 -19.04 -8.48 -11.11
C ALA A 338 -20.02 -7.32 -10.96
N THR A 339 -19.90 -6.60 -9.85
CA THR A 339 -20.61 -5.34 -9.62
C THR A 339 -19.63 -4.24 -9.24
N HIS A 340 -19.89 -3.04 -9.73
CA HIS A 340 -19.20 -1.82 -9.36
C HIS A 340 -20.08 -1.01 -8.38
N HIS A 341 -19.43 -0.29 -7.48
CA HIS A 341 -20.06 0.40 -6.35
C HIS A 341 -19.32 1.73 -6.20
N LEU A 342 -19.88 2.69 -5.45
CA LEU A 342 -19.29 4.02 -5.32
C LEU A 342 -17.84 3.98 -4.82
N VAL A 343 -17.52 3.05 -3.92
CA VAL A 343 -16.16 2.82 -3.41
C VAL A 343 -15.14 2.46 -4.50
N HIS A 344 -15.59 1.88 -5.62
CA HIS A 344 -14.73 1.51 -6.74
C HIS A 344 -14.45 2.68 -7.70
N ARG A 345 -15.23 3.77 -7.62
CA ARG A 345 -15.12 4.92 -8.53
C ARG A 345 -13.70 5.50 -8.61
N PRO A 346 -12.95 5.73 -7.50
CA PRO A 346 -11.60 6.31 -7.59
C PRO A 346 -10.60 5.43 -8.36
N ILE A 347 -10.76 4.10 -8.29
CA ILE A 347 -9.91 3.15 -9.02
C ILE A 347 -10.17 3.24 -10.52
N TRP A 348 -11.44 3.30 -10.92
CA TRP A 348 -11.81 3.47 -12.32
C TRP A 348 -11.45 4.87 -12.86
N GLN A 349 -11.50 5.91 -12.03
CA GLN A 349 -11.06 7.25 -12.40
C GLN A 349 -9.58 7.24 -12.73
N THR A 350 -8.76 6.63 -11.86
CA THR A 350 -7.33 6.47 -12.08
C THR A 350 -7.04 5.70 -13.38
N ALA A 351 -7.81 4.64 -13.66
CA ALA A 351 -7.67 3.87 -14.90
C ALA A 351 -8.00 4.72 -16.16
N ALA A 352 -9.07 5.51 -16.12
CA ALA A 352 -9.45 6.41 -17.22
C ALA A 352 -8.43 7.54 -17.44
N ASP A 353 -7.95 8.16 -16.35
CA ASP A 353 -6.95 9.22 -16.39
C ASP A 353 -5.62 8.71 -16.97
N ASN A 354 -5.18 7.53 -16.53
CA ASN A 354 -3.99 6.86 -17.07
C ASN A 354 -4.14 6.53 -18.56
N GLY A 355 -5.32 6.04 -18.98
CA GLY A 355 -5.62 5.80 -20.40
C GLY A 355 -5.48 7.08 -21.24
N THR A 356 -6.01 8.20 -20.73
CA THR A 356 -5.91 9.52 -21.37
C THR A 356 -4.46 9.98 -21.51
N ALA A 357 -3.68 9.86 -20.43
CA ALA A 357 -2.27 10.22 -20.42
C ALA A 357 -1.47 9.36 -21.44
N LEU A 358 -1.68 8.05 -21.46
CA LEU A 358 -0.99 7.14 -22.39
C LEU A 358 -1.32 7.45 -23.85
N LEU A 359 -2.59 7.73 -24.18
CA LEU A 359 -3.02 8.05 -25.54
C LEU A 359 -2.46 9.38 -26.05
N SER A 360 -2.27 10.35 -25.15
CA SER A 360 -1.64 11.64 -25.46
C SER A 360 -0.14 11.51 -25.79
N SER A 361 0.52 10.44 -25.34
CA SER A 361 1.96 10.27 -25.53
C SER A 361 2.30 10.02 -27.00
N PRO A 362 3.24 10.79 -27.58
CA PRO A 362 3.72 10.54 -28.95
C PRO A 362 4.59 9.29 -29.04
N ARG A 363 5.04 8.73 -27.91
CA ARG A 363 5.95 7.57 -27.85
C ARG A 363 5.26 6.22 -28.01
N ILE A 364 3.93 6.19 -27.99
CA ILE A 364 3.15 4.95 -28.08
C ILE A 364 2.84 4.63 -29.56
N PRO A 365 3.17 3.42 -30.06
CA PRO A 365 2.87 3.01 -31.42
C PRO A 365 1.37 3.05 -31.74
N ALA A 366 1.02 3.28 -33.01
CA ALA A 366 -0.39 3.44 -33.44
C ALA A 366 -1.27 2.21 -33.12
N GLY A 367 -0.75 0.99 -33.29
CA GLY A 367 -1.48 -0.23 -32.94
C GLY A 367 -1.78 -0.33 -31.45
N GLU A 368 -0.83 0.08 -30.60
CA GLU A 368 -1.00 0.10 -29.16
C GLU A 368 -1.97 1.20 -28.72
N LYS A 369 -2.00 2.36 -29.41
CA LYS A 369 -3.03 3.38 -29.19
C LYS A 369 -4.44 2.85 -29.47
N THR A 370 -4.63 2.00 -30.49
CA THR A 370 -5.95 1.39 -30.74
C THR A 370 -6.39 0.50 -29.58
N ARG A 371 -5.51 -0.34 -29.05
CA ARG A 371 -5.79 -1.18 -27.87
C ARG A 371 -6.12 -0.33 -26.64
N LEU A 372 -5.33 0.72 -26.39
CA LEU A 372 -5.50 1.63 -25.26
C LEU A 372 -6.79 2.45 -25.34
N ARG A 373 -7.24 2.86 -26.53
CA ARG A 373 -8.55 3.53 -26.71
C ARG A 373 -9.69 2.62 -26.24
N ALA A 374 -9.70 1.36 -26.66
CA ALA A 374 -10.73 0.41 -26.23
C ALA A 374 -10.69 0.13 -24.71
N GLU A 375 -9.51 0.21 -24.07
CA GLU A 375 -9.39 0.11 -22.60
C GLU A 375 -9.89 1.38 -21.89
N GLN A 376 -9.55 2.56 -22.42
CA GLN A 376 -10.00 3.84 -21.89
C GLN A 376 -11.52 3.99 -22.01
N GLU A 377 -12.10 3.68 -23.18
CA GLU A 377 -13.55 3.70 -23.41
C GLU A 377 -14.29 2.78 -22.44
N ARG A 378 -13.76 1.57 -22.18
CA ARG A 378 -14.31 0.66 -21.16
C ARG A 378 -14.25 1.25 -19.77
N SER A 379 -13.10 1.84 -19.39
CA SER A 379 -12.95 2.45 -18.06
C SER A 379 -13.90 3.63 -17.87
N GLN A 380 -14.05 4.45 -18.91
CA GLN A 380 -14.97 5.59 -18.94
C GLN A 380 -16.44 5.14 -18.85
N HIS A 381 -16.81 4.09 -19.60
CA HIS A 381 -18.15 3.52 -19.53
C HIS A 381 -18.49 3.00 -18.12
N VAL A 382 -17.55 2.31 -17.46
CA VAL A 382 -17.75 1.84 -16.08
C VAL A 382 -17.92 3.01 -15.11
N LEU A 383 -17.13 4.09 -15.26
CA LEU A 383 -17.31 5.32 -14.46
C LEU A 383 -18.69 5.93 -14.63
N GLU A 384 -19.15 6.07 -15.86
CA GLU A 384 -20.47 6.63 -16.17
C GLU A 384 -21.59 5.80 -15.57
N GLU A 385 -21.49 4.47 -15.62
CA GLU A 385 -22.46 3.57 -15.01
C GLU A 385 -22.47 3.67 -13.48
N ILE A 386 -21.29 3.78 -12.83
CA ILE A 386 -21.20 4.01 -11.37
C ILE A 386 -21.83 5.37 -11.01
N ASP A 387 -21.53 6.42 -11.77
CA ASP A 387 -22.03 7.78 -11.52
C ASP A 387 -23.54 7.88 -11.75
N LYS A 388 -24.08 7.12 -12.71
CA LYS A 388 -25.51 7.02 -12.97
C LYS A 388 -26.22 6.23 -11.88
N ALA A 389 -25.66 5.10 -11.45
CA ALA A 389 -26.27 4.22 -10.45
C ALA A 389 -26.23 4.81 -9.02
N SER A 390 -25.27 5.69 -8.74
CA SER A 390 -25.13 6.36 -7.43
C SER A 390 -26.00 7.62 -7.26
N ARG A 391 -26.57 8.16 -8.35
CA ARG A 391 -27.53 9.28 -8.27
C ARG A 391 -28.86 8.77 -7.73
N LYS A 392 -29.32 9.30 -6.59
CA LYS A 392 -30.65 9.01 -6.06
C LYS A 392 -31.70 9.22 -7.16
N ALA A 393 -32.52 8.19 -7.40
CA ALA A 393 -33.76 8.36 -8.15
C ALA A 393 -34.54 9.49 -7.49
N LYS A 394 -34.85 10.52 -8.27
CA LYS A 394 -35.45 11.77 -7.79
C LYS A 394 -36.95 11.61 -7.57
#